data_AF-A0A1Q7MYJ0-F1
#
_entry.id   AF-A0A1Q7MYJ0-F1
#
_cell.length_a   1.000
_cell.length_b   1.000
_cell.length_c   1.000
_cell.angle_alpha   90.00
_cell.angle_beta   90.00
_cell.angle_gamma   90.00
#
_symmetry.space_group_name_H-M   'P 1'
#
loop_
_entity.id
_entity.type
_entity.pdbx_description
1 polymer ?
#
loop_
_entity_poly.entity_id
_entity_poly.type
_entity_poly.pdbx_seq_one_letter_code
_entity_poly.pdbx_strand_id
1 'polypeptide(L)'
;MKKSLHVQIAVIAGIALCLTGAGSGLKAQRAPASAVQVGSTEIGGVVTSSKGPEAGVWVIAETTDLPTKFAKVVVTDDQGRYLIPELPKASYDVWVRGYGLVDSQKVKTEIGRQLNLTAVPAPSAAAAAEYYPGVYWYSLLQIPPKSEFPGSGLNGNGIREIMKTQHYWIDTVKNSCQSCHALGSKGMRTLEKEWGATTSSLDAWTHRVQAGQARGNMALTLGQFGPKALSLFADWTDRIARGELPTEKPQRPQGVERNVVISMWEWSMAKAYLHDAISTDKRNPRVNANGPIYGSTEESTDMVPVLDPIKNAALQIKHPYRDPKTPSSLDLTHGHSPYWGDEPIWDGHTSIHNPIMDEKGRVWFTARIRPDANPAYCKAGSDHPSAKVVPLETSGRQLSMYDPKTGKWSLIDTCFSTQHLYFAKDANNTLWTSAGGPASGVVGWLDTKLYEQTGDEVKSQGWTPLIIDTNGNGKRDAYVEANQPLDPAKDKRVMAAFYGVQPSPIDDSIWGQSMDVGFSRMDQPGYILRLVPGP
;
A
#
# COMPACT_ATOMS: atom_id res chain seq x y z
N MET A 1 -36.97 1.62 81.70
CA MET A 1 -36.06 2.49 80.91
C MET A 1 -36.37 2.31 79.44
N LYS A 2 -36.66 3.44 78.75
CA LYS A 2 -36.83 3.71 77.30
C LYS A 2 -36.94 2.48 76.37
N LYS A 3 -38.17 2.15 75.89
CA LYS A 3 -38.79 2.54 74.60
C LYS A 3 -38.08 1.89 73.38
N SER A 4 -38.71 1.26 72.39
CA SER A 4 -40.09 0.87 72.09
C SER A 4 -40.06 0.21 70.68
N LEU A 5 -40.79 -0.90 70.46
CA LEU A 5 -41.76 -1.19 69.38
C LEU A 5 -41.39 -0.87 67.90
N HIS A 6 -41.70 -1.65 66.85
CA HIS A 6 -42.77 -2.63 66.53
C HIS A 6 -42.33 -3.45 65.28
N VAL A 7 -42.46 -4.78 65.18
CA VAL A 7 -43.68 -5.60 64.93
C VAL A 7 -44.20 -5.41 63.47
N GLN A 8 -44.54 -6.40 62.61
CA GLN A 8 -44.66 -7.87 62.65
C GLN A 8 -45.35 -8.33 61.33
N ILE A 9 -45.54 -9.66 61.16
CA ILE A 9 -46.54 -10.36 60.29
C ILE A 9 -46.05 -10.61 58.84
N ALA A 10 -45.69 -11.81 58.32
CA ALA A 10 -45.96 -13.24 58.58
C ALA A 10 -47.33 -13.79 58.09
N VAL A 11 -47.26 -15.02 57.52
CA VAL A 11 -48.31 -16.08 57.42
C VAL A 11 -49.05 -16.20 56.06
N ILE A 12 -48.65 -17.15 55.18
CA ILE A 12 -49.08 -18.57 54.97
C ILE A 12 -50.33 -18.72 54.07
N ALA A 13 -50.23 -19.54 53.02
CA ALA A 13 -51.06 -20.75 52.79
C ALA A 13 -50.89 -21.27 51.35
N GLY A 14 -50.51 -22.54 51.21
CA GLY A 14 -50.57 -23.27 49.94
C GLY A 14 -51.90 -24.01 49.76
N ILE A 15 -52.19 -24.43 48.53
CA ILE A 15 -52.95 -25.63 48.16
C ILE A 15 -52.69 -25.91 46.66
N ALA A 16 -52.48 -27.17 46.35
CA ALA A 16 -52.32 -27.73 45.01
C ALA A 16 -53.68 -27.92 44.30
N LEU A 17 -53.74 -27.77 42.97
CA LEU A 17 -54.21 -28.80 42.01
C LEU A 17 -54.19 -28.28 40.56
N CYS A 18 -53.99 -29.22 39.64
CA CYS A 18 -53.83 -29.11 38.19
C CYS A 18 -54.86 -28.25 37.44
N LEU A 19 -54.38 -27.43 36.49
CA LEU A 19 -55.16 -27.03 35.30
C LEU A 19 -54.25 -26.98 34.07
N THR A 20 -54.54 -27.88 33.14
CA THR A 20 -54.18 -27.83 31.72
C THR A 20 -54.66 -26.53 31.10
N GLY A 21 -53.73 -25.66 30.69
CA GLY A 21 -53.99 -24.44 29.92
C GLY A 21 -53.16 -24.45 28.66
N ALA A 22 -53.83 -24.38 27.50
CA ALA A 22 -53.24 -24.40 26.18
C ALA A 22 -52.08 -23.40 26.05
N GLY A 23 -50.87 -23.90 25.78
CA GLY A 23 -49.77 -23.12 25.25
C GLY A 23 -50.08 -22.75 23.80
N SER A 24 -50.97 -21.79 23.59
CA SER A 24 -51.03 -21.05 22.33
C SER A 24 -49.65 -20.46 22.11
N GLY A 25 -48.94 -20.97 21.11
CA GLY A 25 -47.65 -20.45 20.70
C GLY A 25 -47.79 -18.96 20.41
N LEU A 26 -47.33 -18.14 21.36
CA LEU A 26 -46.96 -16.76 21.11
C LEU A 26 -45.81 -16.82 20.10
N LYS A 27 -46.14 -16.83 18.81
CA LYS A 27 -45.26 -16.25 17.80
C LYS A 27 -45.03 -14.83 18.27
N ALA A 28 -43.93 -14.60 18.98
CA ALA A 28 -43.37 -13.28 19.12
C ALA A 28 -43.10 -12.78 17.70
N GLN A 29 -44.07 -12.08 17.11
CA GLN A 29 -43.82 -11.23 15.97
C GLN A 29 -42.75 -10.26 16.45
N ARG A 30 -41.50 -10.49 16.02
CA ARG A 30 -40.47 -9.47 16.09
C ARG A 30 -41.09 -8.22 15.49
N ALA A 31 -41.19 -7.17 16.30
CA ALA A 31 -41.62 -5.87 15.80
C ALA A 31 -40.82 -5.56 14.52
N PRO A 32 -41.45 -5.04 13.47
CA PRO A 32 -40.73 -4.66 12.25
C PRO A 32 -39.55 -3.79 12.66
N ALA A 33 -38.38 -4.05 12.07
CA ALA A 33 -37.19 -3.25 12.30
C ALA A 33 -37.57 -1.77 12.15
N SER A 34 -37.27 -0.94 13.16
CA SER A 34 -37.64 0.48 13.13
C SER A 34 -37.15 1.11 11.84
N ALA A 35 -38.03 1.83 11.15
CA ALA A 35 -37.73 2.47 9.89
C ALA A 35 -36.48 3.36 10.03
N VAL A 36 -35.48 3.10 9.19
CA VAL A 36 -34.31 3.98 9.07
C VAL A 36 -34.80 5.34 8.61
N GLN A 37 -34.47 6.39 9.35
CA GLN A 37 -34.73 7.76 8.91
C GLN A 37 -33.75 8.09 7.79
N VAL A 38 -34.27 8.52 6.63
CA VAL A 38 -33.48 8.81 5.44
C VAL A 38 -33.64 10.30 5.11
N GLY A 39 -32.53 11.03 5.16
CA GLY A 39 -32.41 12.42 4.75
C GLY A 39 -32.35 12.59 3.23
N SER A 40 -32.44 13.83 2.76
CA SER A 40 -32.53 14.16 1.33
C SER A 40 -31.30 13.80 0.50
N THR A 41 -30.14 13.61 1.13
CA THR A 41 -28.85 13.24 0.49
C THR A 41 -28.43 11.82 0.81
N GLU A 42 -29.37 10.98 1.24
CA GLU A 42 -29.07 9.66 1.80
C GLU A 42 -29.86 8.56 1.10
N ILE A 43 -29.36 7.34 1.16
CA ILE A 43 -30.12 6.13 0.82
C ILE A 43 -30.04 5.22 2.03
N GLY A 44 -31.17 4.70 2.50
CA GLY A 44 -31.17 3.83 3.68
C GLY A 44 -32.28 2.79 3.66
N GLY A 45 -32.15 1.77 4.49
CA GLY A 45 -33.14 0.70 4.55
C GLY A 45 -32.65 -0.50 5.33
N VAL A 46 -33.25 -1.65 5.05
CA VAL A 46 -32.92 -2.92 5.72
C VAL A 46 -32.52 -3.97 4.69
N VAL A 47 -31.44 -4.69 4.97
CA VAL A 47 -31.00 -5.86 4.23
C VAL A 47 -31.49 -7.12 4.92
N THR A 48 -32.16 -7.99 4.17
CA THR A 48 -32.64 -9.28 4.66
C THR A 48 -32.29 -10.41 3.69
N SER A 49 -32.28 -11.64 4.19
CA SER A 49 -32.21 -12.86 3.38
C SER A 49 -33.29 -13.85 3.84
N SER A 50 -33.28 -15.07 3.27
CA SER A 50 -34.11 -16.18 3.75
C SER A 50 -33.86 -16.54 5.23
N LYS A 51 -32.79 -16.05 5.85
CA LYS A 51 -32.44 -16.26 7.27
C LYS A 51 -32.82 -15.09 8.18
N GLY A 52 -33.45 -14.03 7.65
CA GLY A 52 -33.79 -12.81 8.37
C GLY A 52 -32.84 -11.65 8.07
N PRO A 53 -32.73 -10.65 8.96
CA PRO A 53 -31.83 -9.52 8.75
C PRO A 53 -30.36 -9.94 8.65
N GLU A 54 -29.63 -9.33 7.72
CA GLU A 54 -28.22 -9.62 7.49
C GLU A 54 -27.33 -8.56 8.14
N ALA A 55 -26.69 -8.93 9.26
CA ALA A 55 -25.75 -8.06 9.94
C ALA A 55 -24.34 -8.13 9.34
N GLY A 56 -23.62 -7.01 9.37
CA GLY A 56 -22.23 -6.94 8.93
C GLY A 56 -22.03 -7.18 7.43
N VAL A 57 -23.01 -6.84 6.59
CA VAL A 57 -22.86 -6.91 5.12
C VAL A 57 -22.67 -5.52 4.55
N TRP A 58 -21.92 -5.43 3.45
CA TRP A 58 -21.65 -4.17 2.78
C TRP A 58 -22.80 -3.82 1.85
N VAL A 59 -23.31 -2.60 1.96
CA VAL A 59 -24.22 -2.00 0.99
C VAL A 59 -23.44 -0.98 0.20
N ILE A 60 -23.41 -1.17 -1.11
CA ILE A 60 -22.59 -0.40 -2.05
C ILE A 60 -23.54 0.39 -2.95
N ALA A 61 -23.35 1.71 -3.05
CA ALA A 61 -23.97 2.55 -4.06
C ALA A 61 -22.91 2.99 -5.08
N GLU A 62 -23.05 2.58 -6.33
CA GLU A 62 -22.11 2.88 -7.43
C GLU A 62 -22.77 3.78 -8.47
N THR A 63 -22.02 4.73 -9.04
CA THR A 63 -22.49 5.60 -10.12
C THR A 63 -21.37 5.96 -11.10
N THR A 64 -21.76 6.18 -12.36
CA THR A 64 -20.92 6.74 -13.43
C THR A 64 -21.42 8.13 -13.86
N ASP A 65 -22.41 8.71 -13.17
CA ASP A 65 -23.02 9.99 -13.55
C ASP A 65 -22.19 11.21 -13.08
N LEU A 66 -21.15 10.97 -12.26
CA LEU A 66 -20.24 12.00 -11.75
C LEU A 66 -19.02 12.14 -12.67
N PRO A 67 -18.23 13.24 -12.55
CA PRO A 67 -17.08 13.46 -13.42
C PRO A 67 -16.01 12.34 -13.37
N THR A 68 -15.97 11.57 -12.30
CA THR A 68 -15.32 10.25 -12.28
C THR A 68 -16.23 9.21 -11.65
N LYS A 69 -16.04 7.93 -11.99
CA LYS A 69 -16.80 6.83 -11.39
C LYS A 69 -16.61 6.83 -9.88
N PHE A 70 -17.72 6.69 -9.17
CA PHE A 70 -17.79 6.81 -7.73
C PHE A 70 -18.55 5.63 -7.14
N ALA A 71 -18.09 5.17 -5.98
CA ALA A 71 -18.87 4.28 -5.13
C ALA A 71 -18.80 4.72 -3.66
N LYS A 72 -19.89 4.53 -2.93
CA LYS A 72 -19.92 4.67 -1.47
C LYS A 72 -20.40 3.38 -0.82
N VAL A 73 -19.70 2.93 0.21
CA VAL A 73 -19.94 1.66 0.88
C VAL A 73 -20.17 1.89 2.36
N VAL A 74 -21.20 1.26 2.91
CA VAL A 74 -21.49 1.21 4.34
C VAL A 74 -21.73 -0.22 4.78
N VAL A 75 -21.79 -0.46 6.09
CA VAL A 75 -22.03 -1.78 6.65
C VAL A 75 -23.34 -1.80 7.44
N THR A 76 -24.09 -2.89 7.32
CA THR A 76 -25.33 -3.08 8.07
C THR A 76 -25.10 -3.35 9.56
N ASP A 77 -26.00 -2.84 10.41
CA ASP A 77 -26.02 -3.12 11.85
C ASP A 77 -26.57 -4.52 12.21
N ASP A 78 -26.74 -4.81 13.51
CA ASP A 78 -27.28 -6.10 14.01
C ASP A 78 -28.70 -6.41 13.50
N GLN A 79 -29.45 -5.39 13.10
CA GLN A 79 -30.80 -5.50 12.58
C GLN A 79 -30.85 -5.43 11.05
N GLY A 80 -29.69 -5.51 10.38
CA GLY A 80 -29.58 -5.40 8.93
C GLY A 80 -29.82 -3.99 8.39
N ARG A 81 -29.89 -2.98 9.25
CA ARG A 81 -30.17 -1.59 8.84
C ARG A 81 -28.91 -0.94 8.29
N TYR A 82 -29.07 -0.09 7.28
CA TYR A 82 -27.98 0.71 6.71
C TYR A 82 -28.45 2.12 6.34
N LEU A 83 -27.51 3.04 6.30
CA LEU A 83 -27.66 4.39 5.78
C LEU A 83 -26.39 4.78 5.05
N ILE A 84 -26.49 5.13 3.77
CA ILE A 84 -25.39 5.67 2.97
C ILE A 84 -25.50 7.19 3.03
N PRO A 85 -24.63 7.89 3.78
CA PRO A 85 -24.75 9.32 4.00
C PRO A 85 -24.13 10.13 2.87
N GLU A 86 -24.51 11.41 2.76
CA GLU A 86 -23.81 12.43 1.96
C GLU A 86 -23.48 11.96 0.53
N LEU A 87 -24.49 11.43 -0.16
CA LEU A 87 -24.36 11.06 -1.57
C LEU A 87 -24.52 12.31 -2.45
N PRO A 88 -23.62 12.53 -3.43
CA PRO A 88 -23.84 13.49 -4.50
C PRO A 88 -25.16 13.23 -5.24
N LYS A 89 -25.69 14.26 -5.90
CA LYS A 89 -26.88 14.08 -6.74
C LYS A 89 -26.53 13.30 -8.00
N ALA A 90 -26.94 12.04 -8.08
CA ALA A 90 -26.76 11.13 -9.20
C ALA A 90 -27.78 9.98 -9.13
N SER A 91 -27.87 9.18 -10.19
CA SER A 91 -28.48 7.85 -10.12
C SER A 91 -27.45 6.83 -9.65
N TYR A 92 -27.88 5.89 -8.79
CA TYR A 92 -27.02 4.89 -8.20
C TYR A 92 -27.54 3.48 -8.47
N ASP A 93 -26.63 2.57 -8.79
CA ASP A 93 -26.88 1.14 -8.68
C ASP A 93 -26.48 0.68 -7.26
N VAL A 94 -27.47 0.20 -6.50
CA VAL A 94 -27.29 -0.20 -5.10
C VAL A 94 -27.45 -1.71 -4.94
N TRP A 95 -26.53 -2.33 -4.22
CA TRP A 95 -26.44 -3.78 -4.06
C TRP A 95 -25.71 -4.18 -2.77
N VAL A 96 -25.83 -5.46 -2.41
CA VAL A 96 -25.28 -6.04 -1.19
C VAL A 96 -24.20 -7.06 -1.51
N ARG A 97 -23.11 -6.99 -0.75
CA ARG A 97 -22.03 -7.98 -0.72
C ARG A 97 -21.73 -8.38 0.71
N GLY A 98 -21.31 -9.62 0.95
CA GLY A 98 -20.89 -10.06 2.28
C GLY A 98 -20.23 -11.43 2.27
N TYR A 99 -19.41 -11.74 3.27
CA TYR A 99 -18.86 -13.08 3.43
C TYR A 99 -19.99 -14.09 3.70
N GLY A 100 -19.93 -15.24 3.02
CA GLY A 100 -21.00 -16.24 3.01
C GLY A 100 -22.17 -15.93 2.06
N LEU A 101 -22.09 -14.84 1.30
CA LEU A 101 -23.06 -14.43 0.29
C LEU A 101 -22.42 -14.43 -1.10
N VAL A 102 -23.26 -14.33 -2.13
CA VAL A 102 -22.88 -13.79 -3.44
C VAL A 102 -23.49 -12.41 -3.58
N ASP A 103 -23.03 -11.66 -4.58
CA ASP A 103 -23.58 -10.34 -4.85
C ASP A 103 -25.08 -10.39 -5.13
N SER A 104 -25.84 -9.46 -4.53
CA SER A 104 -27.26 -9.30 -4.85
C SER A 104 -27.45 -8.68 -6.24
N GLN A 105 -28.69 -8.72 -6.73
CA GLN A 105 -29.08 -7.90 -7.86
C GLN A 105 -28.83 -6.41 -7.56
N LYS A 106 -28.34 -5.67 -8.55
CA LYS A 106 -28.23 -4.21 -8.52
C LYS A 106 -29.61 -3.58 -8.71
N VAL A 107 -29.96 -2.64 -7.82
CA VAL A 107 -31.22 -1.88 -7.86
C VAL A 107 -30.90 -0.42 -8.11
N LYS A 108 -31.46 0.13 -9.19
CA LYS A 108 -31.28 1.55 -9.53
C LYS A 108 -32.16 2.42 -8.64
N THR A 109 -31.60 3.47 -8.05
CA THR A 109 -32.30 4.44 -7.19
C THR A 109 -31.63 5.81 -7.21
N GLU A 110 -32.23 6.78 -6.52
CA GLU A 110 -31.70 8.12 -6.28
C GLU A 110 -31.63 8.38 -4.76
N ILE A 111 -31.01 9.50 -4.38
CA ILE A 111 -30.95 10.00 -3.00
C ILE A 111 -32.34 10.36 -2.44
N GLY A 112 -32.46 10.37 -1.11
CA GLY A 112 -33.71 10.64 -0.39
C GLY A 112 -34.68 9.46 -0.38
N ARG A 113 -34.22 8.24 -0.71
CA ARG A 113 -35.06 7.06 -0.86
C ARG A 113 -34.80 6.02 0.20
N GLN A 114 -35.88 5.46 0.73
CA GLN A 114 -35.83 4.22 1.50
C GLN A 114 -35.79 3.02 0.55
N LEU A 115 -34.80 2.15 0.70
CA LEU A 115 -34.57 1.01 -0.16
C LEU A 115 -34.24 -0.24 0.67
N ASN A 116 -35.18 -1.19 0.73
CA ASN A 116 -34.90 -2.50 1.29
C ASN A 116 -34.23 -3.39 0.23
N LEU A 117 -33.25 -4.19 0.66
CA LEU A 117 -32.47 -5.04 -0.23
C LEU A 117 -32.54 -6.49 0.24
N THR A 118 -32.44 -7.41 -0.72
CA THR A 118 -32.40 -8.85 -0.46
C THR A 118 -30.99 -9.37 -0.74
N ALA A 119 -30.31 -9.84 0.29
CA ALA A 119 -29.04 -10.53 0.18
C ALA A 119 -29.23 -11.96 -0.34
N VAL A 120 -28.22 -12.47 -1.06
CA VAL A 120 -28.25 -13.80 -1.67
C VAL A 120 -27.23 -14.71 -0.98
N PRO A 121 -27.66 -15.72 -0.20
CA PRO A 121 -26.74 -16.70 0.37
C PRO A 121 -25.92 -17.40 -0.72
N ALA A 122 -24.63 -17.60 -0.46
CA ALA A 122 -23.81 -18.32 -1.42
C ALA A 122 -24.29 -19.77 -1.57
N PRO A 123 -24.40 -20.29 -2.81
CA PRO A 123 -24.92 -21.64 -3.05
C PRO A 123 -23.95 -22.75 -2.60
N SER A 124 -22.68 -22.42 -2.35
CA SER A 124 -21.65 -23.35 -1.89
C SER A 124 -20.52 -22.62 -1.17
N ALA A 125 -19.67 -23.36 -0.47
CA ALA A 125 -18.45 -22.82 0.13
C ALA A 125 -17.49 -22.24 -0.92
N ALA A 126 -17.40 -22.89 -2.10
CA ALA A 126 -16.60 -22.40 -3.22
C ALA A 126 -17.12 -21.06 -3.74
N ALA A 127 -18.44 -20.92 -3.92
CA ALA A 127 -19.05 -19.67 -4.34
C ALA A 127 -18.85 -18.55 -3.32
N ALA A 128 -18.90 -18.85 -2.01
CA ALA A 128 -18.59 -17.88 -0.96
C ALA A 128 -17.12 -17.44 -0.99
N ALA A 129 -16.20 -18.38 -1.21
CA ALA A 129 -14.76 -18.12 -1.18
C ALA A 129 -14.27 -17.20 -2.31
N GLU A 130 -14.99 -17.13 -3.44
CA GLU A 130 -14.71 -16.18 -4.53
C GLU A 130 -14.72 -14.71 -4.06
N TYR A 131 -15.41 -14.42 -2.95
CA TYR A 131 -15.51 -13.09 -2.35
C TYR A 131 -14.54 -12.86 -1.19
N TYR A 132 -13.73 -13.85 -0.82
CA TYR A 132 -12.75 -13.68 0.25
C TYR A 132 -11.62 -12.75 -0.19
N PRO A 133 -10.99 -11.99 0.74
CA PRO A 133 -9.82 -11.21 0.42
C PRO A 133 -8.71 -12.08 -0.18
N GLY A 134 -7.96 -11.53 -1.14
CA GLY A 134 -6.90 -12.26 -1.85
C GLY A 134 -5.89 -12.94 -0.91
N VAL A 135 -5.61 -12.35 0.27
CA VAL A 135 -4.71 -12.93 1.27
C VAL A 135 -5.13 -14.33 1.74
N TYR A 136 -6.43 -14.65 1.78
CA TYR A 136 -6.90 -16.00 2.15
C TYR A 136 -6.51 -17.03 1.09
N TRP A 137 -6.61 -16.66 -0.18
CA TRP A 137 -6.16 -17.50 -1.29
C TRP A 137 -4.64 -17.61 -1.35
N TYR A 138 -3.94 -16.49 -1.16
CA TYR A 138 -2.48 -16.44 -1.08
C TYR A 138 -1.95 -17.33 0.05
N SER A 139 -2.67 -17.45 1.17
CA SER A 139 -2.25 -18.32 2.29
C SER A 139 -2.15 -19.82 1.96
N LEU A 140 -2.75 -20.26 0.84
CA LEU A 140 -2.62 -21.64 0.35
C LEU A 140 -1.26 -21.92 -0.33
N LEU A 141 -0.49 -20.88 -0.66
CA LEU A 141 0.86 -21.03 -1.24
C LEU A 141 1.76 -21.75 -0.24
N GLN A 142 2.35 -22.88 -0.66
CA GLN A 142 3.31 -23.58 0.17
C GLN A 142 4.65 -22.83 0.21
N ILE A 143 5.18 -22.72 1.42
CA ILE A 143 6.54 -22.25 1.68
C ILE A 143 7.46 -23.47 1.77
N PRO A 144 8.66 -23.48 1.17
CA PRO A 144 9.61 -24.57 1.38
C PRO A 144 9.85 -24.80 2.89
N PRO A 145 9.92 -26.04 3.38
CA PRO A 145 10.09 -26.31 4.80
C PRO A 145 11.48 -25.85 5.29
N LYS A 146 11.60 -25.56 6.59
CA LYS A 146 12.87 -25.11 7.20
C LYS A 146 14.06 -26.05 6.94
N SER A 147 13.79 -27.36 6.78
CA SER A 147 14.81 -28.38 6.49
C SER A 147 15.42 -28.26 5.08
N GLU A 148 14.83 -27.49 4.17
CA GLU A 148 15.41 -27.20 2.85
C GLU A 148 16.37 -25.99 2.87
N PHE A 149 16.68 -25.42 4.04
CA PHE A 149 17.60 -24.28 4.16
C PHE A 149 18.87 -24.66 4.93
N PRO A 150 20.05 -24.13 4.55
CA PRO A 150 20.30 -23.18 3.45
C PRO A 150 20.05 -23.79 2.06
N GLY A 151 19.65 -22.95 1.09
CA GLY A 151 19.47 -23.39 -0.29
C GLY A 151 20.75 -24.00 -0.87
N SER A 152 20.61 -25.05 -1.69
CA SER A 152 21.74 -25.80 -2.27
C SER A 152 21.90 -25.59 -3.78
N GLY A 153 21.26 -24.56 -4.33
CA GLY A 153 21.43 -24.13 -5.72
C GLY A 153 20.70 -24.98 -6.74
N LEU A 154 20.99 -24.73 -8.02
CA LEU A 154 20.32 -25.37 -9.16
C LEU A 154 20.52 -26.89 -9.21
N ASN A 155 21.71 -27.36 -8.82
CA ASN A 155 22.05 -28.78 -8.80
C ASN A 155 21.63 -29.48 -7.49
N GLY A 156 21.02 -28.73 -6.57
CA GLY A 156 20.53 -29.23 -5.28
C GLY A 156 19.00 -29.17 -5.22
N ASN A 157 18.47 -28.49 -4.21
CA ASN A 157 17.04 -28.38 -3.97
C ASN A 157 16.33 -27.30 -4.80
N GLY A 158 17.04 -26.62 -5.70
CA GLY A 158 16.49 -25.58 -6.56
C GLY A 158 16.19 -24.27 -5.83
N ILE A 159 16.67 -24.09 -4.60
CA ILE A 159 16.65 -22.83 -3.85
C ILE A 159 18.04 -22.21 -3.92
N ARG A 160 18.14 -20.91 -4.22
CA ARG A 160 19.44 -20.23 -4.34
C ARG A 160 20.21 -20.23 -3.03
N GLU A 161 21.54 -20.32 -3.14
CA GLU A 161 22.44 -20.40 -1.98
C GLU A 161 22.44 -19.15 -1.09
N ILE A 162 21.99 -18.00 -1.61
CA ILE A 162 21.82 -16.77 -0.82
C ILE A 162 20.68 -16.90 0.20
N MET A 163 19.72 -17.80 -0.03
CA MET A 163 18.62 -18.10 0.88
C MET A 163 19.12 -19.00 2.02
N LYS A 164 19.77 -18.42 3.03
CA LYS A 164 20.33 -19.15 4.17
C LYS A 164 19.29 -19.69 5.14
N THR A 165 18.15 -19.01 5.26
CA THR A 165 17.05 -19.40 6.16
C THR A 165 15.71 -19.29 5.45
N GLN A 166 14.68 -20.01 5.95
CA GLN A 166 13.32 -19.96 5.39
C GLN A 166 12.74 -18.54 5.38
N HIS A 167 13.10 -17.72 6.36
CA HIS A 167 12.61 -16.35 6.46
C HIS A 167 13.02 -15.51 5.23
N TYR A 168 14.21 -15.74 4.66
CA TYR A 168 14.66 -15.00 3.47
C TYR A 168 13.76 -15.24 2.26
N TRP A 169 13.30 -16.49 2.10
CA TRP A 169 12.35 -16.84 1.05
C TRP A 169 10.98 -16.17 1.29
N ILE A 170 10.48 -16.21 2.53
CA ILE A 170 9.21 -15.55 2.90
C ILE A 170 9.30 -14.05 2.68
N ASP A 171 10.40 -13.43 3.10
CA ASP A 171 10.64 -12.00 2.93
C ASP A 171 10.65 -11.62 1.46
N THR A 172 11.34 -12.39 0.62
CA THR A 172 11.37 -12.15 -0.84
C THR A 172 9.97 -12.22 -1.44
N VAL A 173 9.11 -13.17 -1.05
CA VAL A 173 7.73 -13.22 -1.59
C VAL A 173 6.93 -12.00 -1.14
N LYS A 174 7.08 -11.60 0.13
CA LYS A 174 6.36 -10.43 0.66
C LYS A 174 6.84 -9.12 0.04
N ASN A 175 8.14 -8.85 0.05
CA ASN A 175 8.67 -7.55 -0.33
C ASN A 175 8.97 -7.40 -1.82
N SER A 176 9.25 -8.50 -2.54
CA SER A 176 9.58 -8.47 -3.98
C SER A 176 8.48 -9.01 -4.90
N CYS A 177 7.40 -9.58 -4.36
CA CYS A 177 6.23 -10.00 -5.16
C CYS A 177 4.93 -9.37 -4.67
N GLN A 178 4.56 -9.52 -3.39
CA GLN A 178 3.29 -9.02 -2.85
C GLN A 178 3.20 -7.48 -2.92
N SER A 179 4.31 -6.76 -2.81
CA SER A 179 4.35 -5.30 -2.94
C SER A 179 3.87 -4.81 -4.31
N CYS A 180 4.09 -5.59 -5.38
CA CYS A 180 3.75 -5.21 -6.76
C CYS A 180 2.53 -5.95 -7.30
N HIS A 181 2.22 -7.12 -6.75
CA HIS A 181 1.17 -8.00 -7.24
C HIS A 181 0.14 -8.27 -6.15
N ALA A 182 -1.14 -8.15 -6.49
CA ALA A 182 -2.24 -8.59 -5.63
C ALA A 182 -2.29 -10.13 -5.57
N LEU A 183 -1.35 -10.74 -4.83
CA LEU A 183 -1.26 -12.19 -4.67
C LEU A 183 -2.58 -12.72 -4.09
N GLY A 184 -3.10 -13.77 -4.73
CA GLY A 184 -4.40 -14.36 -4.39
C GLY A 184 -5.64 -13.66 -4.99
N SER A 185 -5.47 -12.56 -5.72
CA SER A 185 -6.52 -12.10 -6.65
C SER A 185 -6.83 -13.18 -7.69
N LYS A 186 -8.06 -13.15 -8.24
CA LYS A 186 -8.53 -14.19 -9.18
C LYS A 186 -7.58 -14.38 -10.35
N GLY A 187 -7.24 -13.32 -11.08
CA GLY A 187 -6.32 -13.39 -12.23
C GLY A 187 -4.90 -13.88 -11.90
N MET A 188 -4.47 -13.79 -10.63
CA MET A 188 -3.19 -14.34 -10.19
C MET A 188 -3.28 -15.80 -9.74
N ARG A 189 -4.34 -16.18 -9.01
CA ARG A 189 -4.51 -17.55 -8.50
C ARG A 189 -5.09 -18.53 -9.51
N THR A 190 -5.53 -18.05 -10.68
CA THR A 190 -5.97 -18.89 -11.80
C THR A 190 -5.10 -18.66 -13.03
N LEU A 191 -5.03 -19.67 -13.90
CA LEU A 191 -4.47 -19.56 -15.24
C LEU A 191 -5.62 -19.31 -16.22
N GLU A 192 -5.77 -18.07 -16.65
CA GLU A 192 -6.84 -17.67 -17.58
C GLU A 192 -6.51 -18.11 -19.03
N LYS A 193 -7.52 -18.25 -19.89
CA LYS A 193 -7.35 -18.77 -21.26
C LYS A 193 -6.57 -17.81 -22.16
N GLU A 194 -6.60 -16.54 -21.82
CA GLU A 194 -5.94 -15.41 -22.47
C GLU A 194 -4.42 -15.58 -22.48
N TRP A 195 -3.86 -16.40 -21.58
CA TRP A 195 -2.45 -16.76 -21.54
C TRP A 195 -2.03 -17.78 -22.63
N GLY A 196 -2.97 -18.27 -23.43
CA GLY A 196 -2.73 -19.23 -24.51
C GLY A 196 -2.61 -20.67 -24.03
N ALA A 197 -2.33 -21.58 -24.97
CA ALA A 197 -2.15 -23.00 -24.66
C ALA A 197 -0.76 -23.23 -24.05
N THR A 198 -0.72 -23.88 -22.90
CA THR A 198 0.51 -24.31 -22.23
C THR A 198 0.43 -25.80 -21.93
N THR A 199 1.59 -26.44 -21.76
CA THR A 199 1.67 -27.88 -21.53
C THR A 199 1.51 -28.26 -20.05
N SER A 200 1.72 -27.30 -19.14
CA SER A 200 1.57 -27.45 -17.70
C SER A 200 1.39 -26.08 -17.03
N SER A 201 1.03 -26.09 -15.74
CA SER A 201 0.96 -24.86 -14.93
C SER A 201 2.33 -24.24 -14.68
N LEU A 202 3.40 -25.06 -14.62
CA LEU A 202 4.78 -24.56 -14.53
C LEU A 202 5.18 -23.77 -15.79
N ASP A 203 4.83 -24.31 -16.96
CA ASP A 203 5.01 -23.65 -18.26
C ASP A 203 4.23 -22.33 -18.32
N ALA A 204 2.97 -22.35 -17.88
CA ALA A 204 2.15 -21.13 -17.79
C ALA A 204 2.72 -20.06 -16.88
N TRP A 205 3.22 -20.42 -15.69
CA TRP A 205 3.90 -19.47 -14.81
C TRP A 205 5.19 -18.93 -15.41
N THR A 206 5.93 -19.76 -16.13
CA THR A 206 7.15 -19.35 -16.83
C THR A 206 6.86 -18.32 -17.94
N HIS A 207 5.76 -18.47 -18.67
CA HIS A 207 5.30 -17.48 -19.63
C HIS A 207 4.78 -16.20 -18.95
N ARG A 208 4.00 -16.34 -17.88
CA ARG A 208 3.40 -15.21 -17.15
C ARG A 208 4.44 -14.20 -16.68
N VAL A 209 5.54 -14.67 -16.12
CA VAL A 209 6.61 -13.83 -15.57
C VAL A 209 7.47 -13.15 -16.64
N GLN A 210 7.17 -13.39 -17.92
CA GLN A 210 7.82 -12.74 -19.05
C GLN A 210 6.95 -11.67 -19.71
N ALA A 211 5.70 -11.51 -19.28
CA ALA A 211 4.76 -10.58 -19.89
C ALA A 211 5.06 -9.11 -19.57
N GLY A 212 4.84 -8.25 -20.56
CA GLY A 212 4.94 -6.79 -20.43
C GLY A 212 6.36 -6.28 -20.13
N GLN A 213 6.46 -4.98 -19.83
CA GLN A 213 7.73 -4.27 -19.59
C GLN A 213 8.38 -4.64 -18.23
N ALA A 214 7.63 -5.20 -17.28
CA ALA A 214 8.17 -5.65 -15.99
C ALA A 214 9.08 -6.89 -16.11
N ARG A 215 9.09 -7.59 -17.26
CA ARG A 215 9.83 -8.82 -17.57
C ARG A 215 11.22 -8.90 -16.92
N GLY A 216 12.06 -7.89 -17.13
CA GLY A 216 13.43 -7.88 -16.58
C GLY A 216 13.45 -7.91 -15.05
N ASN A 217 12.60 -7.10 -14.40
CA ASN A 217 12.49 -7.05 -12.95
C ASN A 217 11.92 -8.35 -12.37
N MET A 218 10.93 -8.96 -13.04
CA MET A 218 10.39 -10.26 -12.64
C MET A 218 11.47 -11.36 -12.71
N ALA A 219 12.25 -11.40 -13.80
CA ALA A 219 13.34 -12.35 -13.96
C ALA A 219 14.44 -12.19 -12.89
N LEU A 220 14.81 -10.94 -12.56
CA LEU A 220 15.76 -10.65 -11.49
C LEU A 220 15.28 -11.17 -10.13
N THR A 221 14.02 -10.92 -9.78
CA THR A 221 13.43 -11.41 -8.53
C THR A 221 13.35 -12.94 -8.50
N LEU A 222 12.89 -13.59 -9.57
CA LEU A 222 12.83 -15.05 -9.66
C LEU A 222 14.22 -15.71 -9.58
N GLY A 223 15.22 -15.07 -10.15
CA GLY A 223 16.62 -15.50 -10.05
C GLY A 223 17.13 -15.59 -8.62
N GLN A 224 16.54 -14.86 -7.66
CA GLN A 224 16.88 -14.93 -6.23
C GLN A 224 16.23 -16.11 -5.51
N PHE A 225 15.07 -16.56 -5.97
CA PHE A 225 14.44 -17.75 -5.42
C PHE A 225 15.13 -19.04 -5.88
N GLY A 226 15.38 -19.13 -7.19
CA GLY A 226 15.69 -20.39 -7.86
C GLY A 226 14.43 -21.09 -8.39
N PRO A 227 14.60 -22.14 -9.22
CA PRO A 227 13.51 -22.77 -9.97
C PRO A 227 12.40 -23.37 -9.09
N LYS A 228 12.69 -23.73 -7.83
CA LYS A 228 11.71 -24.30 -6.89
C LYS A 228 10.50 -23.36 -6.68
N ALA A 229 10.68 -22.04 -6.75
CA ALA A 229 9.59 -21.10 -6.54
C ALA A 229 8.49 -21.21 -7.61
N LEU A 230 8.84 -21.31 -8.89
CA LEU A 230 7.84 -21.45 -9.95
C LEU A 230 7.02 -22.74 -9.81
N SER A 231 7.65 -23.84 -9.36
CA SER A 231 6.93 -25.08 -9.07
C SER A 231 5.93 -24.93 -7.93
N LEU A 232 6.25 -24.14 -6.89
CA LEU A 232 5.33 -23.86 -5.78
C LEU A 232 4.16 -22.98 -6.20
N PHE A 233 4.39 -21.98 -7.06
CA PHE A 233 3.31 -21.18 -7.64
C PHE A 233 2.40 -22.01 -8.56
N ALA A 234 2.98 -22.92 -9.35
CA ALA A 234 2.23 -23.84 -10.20
C ALA A 234 1.38 -24.81 -9.37
N ASP A 235 1.95 -25.44 -8.34
CA ASP A 235 1.19 -26.32 -7.42
C ASP A 235 0.04 -25.57 -6.75
N TRP A 236 0.30 -24.33 -6.29
CA TRP A 236 -0.74 -23.48 -5.68
C TRP A 236 -1.92 -23.24 -6.63
N THR A 237 -1.66 -22.89 -7.89
CA THR A 237 -2.72 -22.72 -8.90
C THR A 237 -3.43 -24.03 -9.23
N ASP A 238 -2.70 -25.15 -9.28
CA ASP A 238 -3.26 -26.47 -9.59
C ASP A 238 -4.16 -27.00 -8.48
N ARG A 239 -3.78 -26.80 -7.22
CA ARG A 239 -4.61 -27.20 -6.07
C ARG A 239 -5.90 -26.40 -6.01
N ILE A 240 -5.84 -25.09 -6.25
CA ILE A 240 -7.03 -24.24 -6.36
C ILE A 240 -7.93 -24.70 -7.50
N ALA A 241 -7.36 -25.02 -8.67
CA ALA A 241 -8.12 -25.53 -9.81
C ALA A 241 -8.80 -26.89 -9.52
N ARG A 242 -8.20 -27.73 -8.66
CA ARG A 242 -8.79 -28.98 -8.15
C ARG A 242 -9.84 -28.77 -7.05
N GLY A 243 -10.13 -27.53 -6.67
CA GLY A 243 -11.17 -27.19 -5.70
C GLY A 243 -10.67 -26.99 -4.27
N GLU A 244 -9.37 -26.85 -4.05
CA GLU A 244 -8.88 -26.42 -2.75
C GLU A 244 -9.39 -25.01 -2.41
N LEU A 245 -9.88 -24.83 -1.20
CA LEU A 245 -10.41 -23.57 -0.68
C LEU A 245 -9.58 -23.11 0.54
N PRO A 246 -9.54 -21.80 0.83
CA PRO A 246 -9.01 -21.30 2.09
C PRO A 246 -9.67 -22.01 3.27
N THR A 247 -8.85 -22.46 4.22
CA THR A 247 -9.32 -23.20 5.41
C THR A 247 -10.12 -22.31 6.35
N GLU A 248 -9.74 -21.04 6.44
CA GLU A 248 -10.39 -20.03 7.27
C GLU A 248 -11.45 -19.24 6.49
N LYS A 249 -12.53 -18.88 7.18
CA LYS A 249 -13.58 -18.00 6.65
C LYS A 249 -13.41 -16.61 7.23
N PRO A 250 -13.36 -15.55 6.40
CA PRO A 250 -13.28 -14.20 6.91
C PRO A 250 -14.53 -13.83 7.69
N GLN A 251 -14.33 -13.12 8.79
CA GLN A 251 -15.42 -12.63 9.63
C GLN A 251 -16.03 -11.37 9.01
N ARG A 252 -17.35 -11.22 9.19
CA ARG A 252 -18.04 -9.97 8.87
C ARG A 252 -17.71 -8.91 9.93
N PRO A 253 -17.74 -7.61 9.58
CA PRO A 253 -17.58 -6.54 10.57
C PRO A 253 -18.58 -6.66 11.72
N GLN A 254 -18.12 -6.43 12.94
CA GLN A 254 -18.90 -6.53 14.18
C GLN A 254 -18.73 -5.27 15.04
N GLY A 255 -19.74 -4.97 15.86
CA GLY A 255 -19.71 -3.82 16.77
C GLY A 255 -19.34 -2.52 16.06
N VAL A 256 -18.31 -1.84 16.55
CA VAL A 256 -17.85 -0.53 16.04
C VAL A 256 -17.32 -0.59 14.60
N GLU A 257 -16.85 -1.74 14.13
CA GLU A 257 -16.33 -1.90 12.75
C GLU A 257 -17.38 -1.61 11.69
N ARG A 258 -18.67 -1.71 12.04
CA ARG A 258 -19.80 -1.43 11.15
C ARG A 258 -20.05 0.05 10.91
N ASN A 259 -19.39 0.93 11.66
CA ASN A 259 -19.49 2.38 11.47
C ASN A 259 -18.62 2.90 10.31
N VAL A 260 -17.92 2.01 9.60
CA VAL A 260 -17.08 2.39 8.46
C VAL A 260 -17.93 2.87 7.29
N VAL A 261 -17.53 4.00 6.72
CA VAL A 261 -18.05 4.53 5.45
C VAL A 261 -16.86 4.69 4.51
N ILE A 262 -16.93 4.07 3.34
CA ILE A 262 -15.85 4.10 2.35
C ILE A 262 -16.35 4.82 1.12
N SER A 263 -15.70 5.91 0.75
CA SER A 263 -15.87 6.54 -0.56
C SER A 263 -14.73 6.09 -1.48
N MET A 264 -15.07 5.71 -2.70
CA MET A 264 -14.14 5.20 -3.69
C MET A 264 -14.32 5.95 -5.00
N TRP A 265 -13.21 6.30 -5.63
CA TRP A 265 -13.20 6.94 -6.95
C TRP A 265 -12.26 6.17 -7.86
N GLU A 266 -12.62 6.05 -9.14
CA GLU A 266 -11.63 5.77 -10.17
C GLU A 266 -10.85 7.06 -10.44
N TRP A 267 -9.52 6.97 -10.48
CA TRP A 267 -8.65 8.09 -10.79
C TRP A 267 -7.33 7.54 -11.35
N SER A 268 -6.64 8.31 -12.20
CA SER A 268 -5.64 7.83 -13.17
C SER A 268 -6.27 7.22 -14.44
N MET A 269 -5.56 6.32 -15.12
CA MET A 269 -5.95 5.70 -16.40
C MET A 269 -5.80 4.17 -16.34
N ALA A 270 -6.52 3.43 -17.17
CA ALA A 270 -6.54 1.96 -17.15
C ALA A 270 -5.17 1.28 -17.41
N LYS A 271 -4.24 1.98 -18.08
CA LYS A 271 -2.89 1.49 -18.41
C LYS A 271 -1.83 1.88 -17.37
N ALA A 272 -2.14 2.78 -16.45
CA ALA A 272 -1.23 3.22 -15.41
C ALA A 272 -1.54 2.53 -14.09
N TYR A 273 -0.51 2.28 -13.28
CA TYR A 273 -0.71 1.90 -11.88
C TYR A 273 -0.45 3.09 -10.97
N LEU A 274 -1.08 3.08 -9.80
CA LEU A 274 -0.87 4.08 -8.76
C LEU A 274 0.00 3.45 -7.67
N HIS A 275 1.15 4.06 -7.39
CA HIS A 275 2.12 3.57 -6.41
C HIS A 275 1.91 4.23 -5.03
N ASP A 276 1.96 5.56 -4.97
CA ASP A 276 1.77 6.33 -3.74
C ASP A 276 0.73 7.45 -3.92
N ALA A 277 0.28 8.02 -2.81
CA ALA A 277 -0.55 9.22 -2.81
C ALA A 277 -0.34 10.08 -1.55
N ILE A 278 -0.62 11.38 -1.68
CA ILE A 278 -0.64 12.33 -0.56
C ILE A 278 -1.93 13.16 -0.56
N SER A 279 -2.52 13.31 0.61
CA SER A 279 -3.72 14.11 0.83
C SER A 279 -3.45 15.40 1.61
N THR A 280 -2.36 15.50 2.39
CA THR A 280 -2.02 16.69 3.18
C THR A 280 -0.61 16.61 3.77
N ASP A 281 -0.10 17.70 4.35
CA ASP A 281 1.15 17.68 5.11
C ASP A 281 0.98 16.83 6.38
N LYS A 282 1.86 15.83 6.55
CA LYS A 282 1.86 14.93 7.72
C LYS A 282 2.06 15.66 9.04
N ARG A 283 2.69 16.85 9.02
CA ARG A 283 2.93 17.68 10.21
C ARG A 283 1.68 18.47 10.62
N ASN A 284 0.79 18.78 9.68
CA ASN A 284 -0.46 19.48 9.94
C ASN A 284 -1.54 19.06 8.91
N PRO A 285 -2.47 18.15 9.28
CA PRO A 285 -3.45 17.62 8.33
C PRO A 285 -4.52 18.64 7.88
N ARG A 286 -4.50 19.86 8.42
CA ARG A 286 -5.42 20.93 8.01
C ARG A 286 -4.95 21.69 6.76
N VAL A 287 -3.69 21.51 6.33
CA VAL A 287 -3.10 22.25 5.20
C VAL A 287 -3.91 22.04 3.91
N ASN A 288 -4.46 20.85 3.71
CA ASN A 288 -5.21 20.49 2.50
C ASN A 288 -6.54 19.81 2.85
N ALA A 289 -7.21 20.31 3.90
CA ALA A 289 -8.52 19.82 4.29
C ALA A 289 -9.49 19.93 3.10
N ASN A 290 -10.14 18.81 2.74
CA ASN A 290 -11.02 18.70 1.58
C ASN A 290 -10.38 19.05 0.22
N GLY A 291 -9.05 19.17 0.17
CA GLY A 291 -8.34 19.53 -1.04
C GLY A 291 -8.04 18.32 -1.93
N PRO A 292 -7.39 18.56 -3.08
CA PRO A 292 -7.05 17.50 -4.01
C PRO A 292 -6.04 16.52 -3.44
N ILE A 293 -6.17 15.25 -3.79
CA ILE A 293 -5.22 14.18 -3.49
C ILE A 293 -4.33 13.98 -4.71
N TYR A 294 -3.03 13.89 -4.51
CA TYR A 294 -2.04 13.74 -5.58
C TYR A 294 -1.41 12.36 -5.51
N GLY A 295 -1.42 11.64 -6.62
CA GLY A 295 -0.83 10.31 -6.73
C GLY A 295 0.50 10.30 -7.48
N SER A 296 1.19 9.16 -7.44
CA SER A 296 2.36 8.92 -8.27
C SER A 296 2.26 7.59 -9.00
N THR A 297 2.60 7.61 -10.28
CA THR A 297 2.43 6.49 -11.22
C THR A 297 3.69 5.64 -11.40
N GLU A 298 4.76 6.00 -10.69
CA GLU A 298 6.07 5.36 -10.76
C GLU A 298 6.51 5.13 -12.21
N GLU A 299 6.78 3.90 -12.64
CA GLU A 299 7.34 3.63 -13.97
C GLU A 299 6.29 3.72 -15.09
N SER A 300 5.00 3.75 -14.76
CA SER A 300 3.96 3.58 -15.78
C SER A 300 3.73 4.80 -16.66
N THR A 301 3.82 6.01 -16.13
CA THR A 301 3.62 7.24 -16.91
C THR A 301 4.10 8.47 -16.15
N ASP A 302 4.35 9.59 -16.84
CA ASP A 302 4.65 10.88 -16.19
C ASP A 302 3.40 11.69 -15.84
N MET A 303 2.21 11.12 -15.99
CA MET A 303 0.96 11.80 -15.66
C MET A 303 0.63 11.62 -14.18
N VAL A 304 0.85 12.65 -13.37
CA VAL A 304 0.46 12.71 -11.95
C VAL A 304 -1.07 12.72 -11.85
N PRO A 305 -1.72 11.67 -11.31
CA PRO A 305 -3.17 11.68 -11.12
C PRO A 305 -3.54 12.56 -9.94
N VAL A 306 -4.62 13.30 -10.09
CA VAL A 306 -5.16 14.20 -9.06
C VAL A 306 -6.65 13.93 -8.89
N LEU A 307 -7.07 13.68 -7.66
CA LEU A 307 -8.48 13.45 -7.30
C LEU A 307 -8.99 14.64 -6.49
N ASP A 308 -10.06 15.29 -6.95
CA ASP A 308 -10.84 16.26 -6.18
C ASP A 308 -12.04 15.51 -5.55
N PRO A 309 -11.96 15.15 -4.25
CA PRO A 309 -13.01 14.35 -3.60
C PRO A 309 -14.32 15.12 -3.38
N ILE A 310 -14.28 16.47 -3.40
CA ILE A 310 -15.48 17.30 -3.23
C ILE A 310 -16.24 17.41 -4.55
N LYS A 311 -15.52 17.56 -5.66
CA LYS A 311 -16.14 17.62 -6.99
C LYS A 311 -16.40 16.26 -7.61
N ASN A 312 -15.91 15.18 -6.99
CA ASN A 312 -15.95 13.82 -7.55
C ASN A 312 -15.34 13.79 -8.96
N ALA A 313 -14.17 14.41 -9.11
CA ALA A 313 -13.50 14.59 -10.38
C ALA A 313 -12.04 14.13 -10.29
N ALA A 314 -11.56 13.53 -11.36
CA ALA A 314 -10.15 13.18 -11.52
C ALA A 314 -9.55 13.96 -12.70
N LEU A 315 -8.30 14.40 -12.55
CA LEU A 315 -7.51 15.03 -13.61
C LEU A 315 -6.08 14.50 -13.57
N GLN A 316 -5.27 14.92 -14.53
CA GLN A 316 -3.86 14.54 -14.58
C GLN A 316 -2.97 15.75 -14.88
N ILE A 317 -1.78 15.76 -14.29
CA ILE A 317 -0.76 16.80 -14.48
C ILE A 317 0.49 16.13 -15.04
N LYS A 318 0.95 16.56 -16.22
CA LYS A 318 2.21 16.04 -16.79
C LYS A 318 3.39 16.55 -15.95
N HIS A 319 4.16 15.62 -15.40
CA HIS A 319 5.43 15.91 -14.73
C HIS A 319 6.53 16.17 -15.78
N PRO A 320 7.28 17.28 -15.69
CA PRO A 320 8.36 17.58 -16.62
C PRO A 320 9.70 17.01 -16.16
N TYR A 321 10.59 16.72 -17.12
CA TYR A 321 11.99 16.41 -16.89
C TYR A 321 12.89 17.43 -17.60
N ARG A 322 14.13 17.60 -17.12
CA ARG A 322 15.06 18.64 -17.60
C ARG A 322 15.78 18.22 -18.88
N ASP A 323 16.31 17.01 -18.92
CA ASP A 323 17.13 16.53 -20.02
C ASP A 323 16.30 15.66 -20.99
N PRO A 324 16.15 16.05 -22.26
CA PRO A 324 15.49 15.24 -23.29
C PRO A 324 16.02 13.80 -23.44
N LYS A 325 17.25 13.53 -23.00
CA LYS A 325 17.86 12.19 -23.02
C LYS A 325 17.48 11.31 -21.82
N THR A 326 16.63 11.81 -20.93
CA THR A 326 16.10 11.03 -19.80
C THR A 326 15.41 9.78 -20.33
N PRO A 327 15.83 8.56 -19.94
CA PRO A 327 15.32 7.32 -20.50
C PRO A 327 13.84 7.11 -20.17
N SER A 328 13.13 6.41 -21.04
CA SER A 328 11.70 6.09 -20.90
C SER A 328 11.51 4.61 -20.57
N SER A 329 10.42 4.29 -19.89
CA SER A 329 9.90 2.92 -19.79
C SER A 329 9.65 2.29 -21.17
N LEU A 330 9.42 3.08 -22.22
CA LEU A 330 9.31 2.58 -23.60
C LEU A 330 10.59 1.89 -24.10
N ASP A 331 11.74 2.22 -23.52
CA ASP A 331 13.04 1.62 -23.88
C ASP A 331 13.21 0.22 -23.28
N LEU A 332 12.31 -0.21 -22.39
CA LEU A 332 12.37 -1.51 -21.74
C LEU A 332 12.01 -2.64 -22.72
N THR A 333 12.78 -3.72 -22.64
CA THR A 333 12.37 -4.98 -23.28
C THR A 333 11.07 -5.48 -22.66
N HIS A 334 10.15 -5.97 -23.49
CA HIS A 334 8.86 -6.48 -23.06
C HIS A 334 8.57 -7.84 -23.70
N GLY A 335 7.69 -8.60 -23.06
CA GLY A 335 7.06 -9.77 -23.66
C GLY A 335 5.57 -9.53 -23.90
N HIS A 336 4.93 -10.45 -24.63
CA HIS A 336 3.50 -10.39 -24.93
C HIS A 336 2.66 -10.35 -23.64
N SER A 337 1.72 -9.40 -23.57
CA SER A 337 0.70 -9.32 -22.53
C SER A 337 -0.60 -9.95 -23.02
N PRO A 338 -1.23 -10.86 -22.25
CA PRO A 338 -2.53 -11.41 -22.63
C PRO A 338 -3.67 -10.39 -22.62
N TYR A 339 -3.47 -9.23 -21.96
CA TYR A 339 -4.49 -8.17 -21.86
C TYR A 339 -4.23 -7.01 -22.82
N TRP A 340 -2.97 -6.74 -23.14
CA TRP A 340 -2.54 -5.55 -23.91
C TRP A 340 -1.76 -5.89 -25.19
N GLY A 341 -1.59 -7.18 -25.49
CA GLY A 341 -0.79 -7.65 -26.61
C GLY A 341 0.68 -7.26 -26.49
N ASP A 342 1.28 -6.88 -27.61
CA ASP A 342 2.68 -6.43 -27.70
C ASP A 342 2.83 -4.90 -27.52
N GLU A 343 1.76 -4.20 -27.12
CA GLU A 343 1.82 -2.76 -26.89
C GLU A 343 2.62 -2.43 -25.61
N PRO A 344 3.67 -1.60 -25.67
CA PRO A 344 4.33 -1.09 -24.47
C PRO A 344 3.47 0.01 -23.83
N ILE A 345 2.74 -0.35 -22.77
CA ILE A 345 1.78 0.53 -22.10
C ILE A 345 2.39 1.49 -21.07
N TRP A 346 3.65 1.27 -20.67
CA TRP A 346 4.35 2.17 -19.75
C TRP A 346 5.23 3.16 -20.52
N ASP A 347 5.00 4.46 -20.30
CA ASP A 347 5.65 5.55 -21.03
C ASP A 347 6.45 6.52 -20.15
N GLY A 348 6.56 6.23 -18.85
CA GLY A 348 7.19 7.13 -17.88
C GLY A 348 8.69 7.35 -18.13
N HIS A 349 9.12 8.61 -18.12
CA HIS A 349 10.52 9.02 -18.04
C HIS A 349 10.95 9.33 -16.60
N THR A 350 10.01 9.87 -15.83
CA THR A 350 10.26 10.54 -14.56
C THR A 350 10.21 9.59 -13.37
N SER A 351 9.65 8.38 -13.51
CA SER A 351 9.64 7.39 -12.43
C SER A 351 9.12 8.02 -11.12
N ILE A 352 7.91 8.60 -11.17
CA ILE A 352 7.38 9.48 -10.12
C ILE A 352 7.11 8.67 -8.85
N HIS A 353 7.75 9.02 -7.75
CA HIS A 353 7.65 8.25 -6.52
C HIS A 353 7.54 9.14 -5.27
N ASN A 354 6.86 8.59 -4.26
CA ASN A 354 6.51 9.17 -2.97
C ASN A 354 6.20 10.67 -2.98
N PRO A 355 4.98 11.09 -3.34
CA PRO A 355 4.57 12.46 -3.13
C PRO A 355 4.41 12.74 -1.63
N ILE A 356 4.89 13.90 -1.17
CA ILE A 356 4.51 14.49 0.12
C ILE A 356 4.08 15.94 -0.07
N MET A 357 3.51 16.55 0.97
CA MET A 357 3.07 17.93 0.95
C MET A 357 3.74 18.73 2.06
N ASP A 358 4.13 19.96 1.74
CA ASP A 358 4.69 20.89 2.72
C ASP A 358 3.63 21.79 3.37
N GLU A 359 4.06 22.66 4.28
CA GLU A 359 3.16 23.52 5.05
C GLU A 359 2.42 24.58 4.21
N LYS A 360 2.87 24.80 2.97
CA LYS A 360 2.29 25.77 2.03
C LYS A 360 1.29 25.13 1.06
N GLY A 361 1.14 23.81 1.13
CA GLY A 361 0.28 23.01 0.26
C GLY A 361 0.93 22.65 -1.09
N ARG A 362 2.25 22.77 -1.22
CA ARG A 362 2.97 22.36 -2.43
C ARG A 362 3.33 20.89 -2.33
N VAL A 363 3.35 20.22 -3.48
CA VAL A 363 3.54 18.77 -3.56
C VAL A 363 4.96 18.48 -4.01
N TRP A 364 5.69 17.74 -3.19
CA TRP A 364 7.07 17.33 -3.45
C TRP A 364 7.12 15.88 -3.85
N PHE A 365 7.93 15.54 -4.84
CA PHE A 365 8.09 14.19 -5.35
C PHE A 365 9.57 13.83 -5.41
N THR A 366 9.87 12.55 -5.24
CA THR A 366 11.07 11.97 -5.87
C THR A 366 10.73 11.68 -7.33
N ALA A 367 11.58 12.11 -8.24
CA ALA A 367 11.40 11.89 -9.67
C ALA A 367 12.75 12.01 -10.40
N ARG A 368 12.97 11.15 -11.39
CA ARG A 368 14.03 11.31 -12.37
C ARG A 368 13.77 12.57 -13.20
N ILE A 369 14.77 13.44 -13.29
CA ILE A 369 14.70 14.66 -14.12
C ILE A 369 15.77 14.69 -15.22
N ARG A 370 16.73 13.76 -15.17
CA ARG A 370 17.87 13.62 -16.08
C ARG A 370 18.37 12.16 -16.12
N PRO A 371 19.26 11.79 -17.06
CA PRO A 371 19.98 10.53 -17.00
C PRO A 371 20.78 10.33 -15.70
N ASP A 372 21.06 9.07 -15.38
CA ASP A 372 21.67 8.65 -14.10
C ASP A 372 23.02 9.32 -13.81
N ALA A 373 23.82 9.62 -14.83
CA ALA A 373 25.15 10.18 -14.66
C ALA A 373 25.10 11.55 -13.94
N ASN A 374 25.79 11.65 -12.80
CA ASN A 374 25.81 12.89 -12.04
C ASN A 374 26.64 14.00 -12.71
N PRO A 375 26.31 15.27 -12.45
CA PRO A 375 27.12 16.41 -12.84
C PRO A 375 28.44 16.45 -12.06
N ALA A 376 29.41 17.22 -12.57
CA ALA A 376 30.77 17.27 -12.03
C ALA A 376 30.82 17.71 -10.55
N TYR A 377 29.89 18.56 -10.10
CA TYR A 377 29.86 19.04 -8.71
C TYR A 377 29.47 17.95 -7.68
N CYS A 378 29.00 16.78 -8.13
CA CYS A 378 28.73 15.64 -7.26
C CYS A 378 29.91 14.67 -7.14
N LYS A 379 30.91 14.79 -8.02
CA LYS A 379 31.98 13.81 -8.23
C LYS A 379 33.27 14.18 -7.51
N ALA A 380 34.21 13.26 -7.53
CA ALA A 380 35.54 13.48 -6.96
C ALA A 380 36.21 14.70 -7.60
N GLY A 381 36.85 15.54 -6.78
CA GLY A 381 37.47 16.80 -7.20
C GLY A 381 36.55 18.03 -7.15
N SER A 382 35.27 17.85 -6.80
CA SER A 382 34.33 18.95 -6.53
C SER A 382 34.63 19.68 -5.22
N ASP A 383 34.26 20.97 -5.16
CA ASP A 383 34.30 21.75 -3.94
C ASP A 383 33.11 21.55 -2.99
N HIS A 384 32.07 20.85 -3.46
CA HIS A 384 30.88 20.57 -2.66
C HIS A 384 31.27 19.77 -1.40
N PRO A 385 30.88 20.22 -0.18
CA PRO A 385 31.31 19.60 1.08
C PRO A 385 31.04 18.09 1.13
N SER A 386 29.85 17.65 0.75
CA SER A 386 29.51 16.22 0.70
C SER A 386 30.29 15.42 -0.36
N ALA A 387 30.64 16.03 -1.51
CA ALA A 387 31.41 15.34 -2.55
C ALA A 387 32.87 15.13 -2.17
N LYS A 388 33.42 16.02 -1.31
CA LYS A 388 34.75 15.83 -0.70
C LYS A 388 34.80 14.62 0.25
N VAL A 389 33.65 14.27 0.83
CA VAL A 389 33.52 13.18 1.80
C VAL A 389 33.16 11.85 1.11
N VAL A 390 32.13 11.85 0.27
CA VAL A 390 31.67 10.69 -0.47
C VAL A 390 31.17 11.14 -1.85
N PRO A 391 32.04 11.17 -2.88
CA PRO A 391 31.61 11.54 -4.22
C PRO A 391 30.65 10.50 -4.80
N LEU A 392 29.70 10.96 -5.60
CA LEU A 392 28.68 10.11 -6.21
C LEU A 392 28.70 10.26 -7.73
N GLU A 393 28.93 9.15 -8.42
CA GLU A 393 28.98 9.12 -9.89
C GLU A 393 27.60 9.12 -10.54
N THR A 394 26.58 8.63 -9.83
CA THR A 394 25.21 8.49 -10.35
C THR A 394 24.14 8.85 -9.33
N SER A 395 22.97 9.23 -9.83
CA SER A 395 21.73 9.44 -9.09
C SER A 395 20.53 9.07 -9.96
N GLY A 396 19.68 8.16 -9.48
CA GLY A 396 18.54 7.64 -10.25
C GLY A 396 17.31 8.56 -10.24
N ARG A 397 16.75 8.87 -9.07
CA ARG A 397 15.66 9.85 -8.89
C ARG A 397 16.16 11.07 -8.12
N GLN A 398 15.83 12.26 -8.60
CA GLN A 398 16.09 13.55 -7.96
C GLN A 398 14.82 14.07 -7.26
N LEU A 399 14.79 15.35 -6.89
CA LEU A 399 13.62 15.99 -6.29
C LEU A 399 12.86 16.86 -7.30
N SER A 400 11.56 17.00 -7.08
CA SER A 400 10.73 17.98 -7.79
C SER A 400 9.61 18.48 -6.88
N MET A 401 9.16 19.71 -7.13
CA MET A 401 8.09 20.36 -6.38
C MET A 401 7.08 20.97 -7.37
N TYR A 402 5.81 20.66 -7.18
CA TYR A 402 4.69 21.30 -7.86
C TYR A 402 3.99 22.26 -6.90
N ASP A 403 3.74 23.49 -7.34
CA ASP A 403 2.88 24.43 -6.63
C ASP A 403 1.48 24.44 -7.27
N PRO A 404 0.46 23.86 -6.61
CA PRO A 404 -0.91 23.85 -7.14
C PRO A 404 -1.52 25.23 -7.32
N LYS A 405 -1.06 26.26 -6.59
CA LYS A 405 -1.61 27.61 -6.67
C LYS A 405 -1.18 28.31 -7.96
N THR A 406 0.03 28.01 -8.44
CA THR A 406 0.60 28.66 -9.64
C THR A 406 0.73 27.73 -10.83
N GLY A 407 0.53 26.42 -10.64
CA GLY A 407 0.75 25.39 -11.65
C GLY A 407 2.22 25.22 -12.07
N LYS A 408 3.17 25.66 -11.24
CA LYS A 408 4.61 25.68 -11.59
C LYS A 408 5.33 24.47 -11.01
N TRP A 409 6.29 23.97 -11.80
CA TRP A 409 7.22 22.94 -11.39
C TRP A 409 8.60 23.53 -11.10
N SER A 410 9.19 23.12 -9.98
CA SER A 410 10.61 23.25 -9.68
C SER A 410 11.22 21.86 -9.71
N LEU A 411 12.06 21.59 -10.71
CA LEU A 411 12.88 20.38 -10.76
C LEU A 411 14.17 20.70 -9.98
N ILE A 412 14.71 19.79 -9.17
CA ILE A 412 15.82 20.07 -8.24
C ILE A 412 16.87 18.97 -8.39
N ASP A 413 18.04 19.31 -8.94
CA ASP A 413 19.06 18.31 -9.29
C ASP A 413 19.93 17.90 -8.10
N THR A 414 19.46 16.89 -7.37
CA THR A 414 20.21 16.28 -6.28
C THR A 414 21.30 15.30 -6.77
N CYS A 415 22.44 15.30 -6.09
CA CYS A 415 23.56 14.40 -6.32
C CYS A 415 23.31 12.97 -5.82
N PHE A 416 22.37 12.78 -4.93
CA PHE A 416 22.01 11.49 -4.34
C PHE A 416 20.66 11.02 -4.87
N SER A 417 20.54 9.70 -5.05
CA SER A 417 19.27 9.04 -5.37
C SER A 417 18.28 9.23 -4.23
N THR A 418 17.02 9.48 -4.59
CA THR A 418 15.92 9.68 -3.65
C THR A 418 14.84 8.59 -3.83
N GLN A 419 14.11 8.24 -2.76
CA GLN A 419 12.93 7.37 -2.83
C GLN A 419 11.79 7.85 -1.91
N HIS A 420 11.95 7.78 -0.58
CA HIS A 420 10.99 8.36 0.36
C HIS A 420 11.51 9.71 0.84
N LEU A 421 10.63 10.68 1.01
CA LEU A 421 10.99 12.01 1.53
C LEU A 421 10.13 12.40 2.73
N TYR A 422 10.73 13.07 3.71
CA TYR A 422 10.06 13.55 4.91
C TYR A 422 10.65 14.87 5.41
N PHE A 423 9.78 15.82 5.72
CA PHE A 423 10.17 17.09 6.32
C PHE A 423 10.49 16.94 7.80
N ALA A 424 11.63 17.51 8.21
CA ALA A 424 11.95 17.76 9.60
C ALA A 424 11.07 18.88 10.18
N LYS A 425 11.07 18.99 11.51
CA LYS A 425 10.46 20.09 12.27
C LYS A 425 11.52 21.10 12.75
N ASP A 426 12.57 21.29 11.94
CA ASP A 426 13.65 22.23 12.22
C ASP A 426 13.38 23.62 11.60
N ALA A 427 14.29 24.57 11.86
CA ALA A 427 14.16 25.95 11.39
C ALA A 427 14.30 26.14 9.87
N ASN A 428 14.73 25.10 9.16
CA ASN A 428 15.02 25.11 7.73
C ASN A 428 13.99 24.32 6.91
N ASN A 429 13.03 23.67 7.58
CA ASN A 429 12.15 22.68 6.96
C ASN A 429 12.96 21.66 6.15
N THR A 430 14.04 21.12 6.74
CA THR A 430 14.95 20.22 6.01
C THR A 430 14.18 19.02 5.48
N LEU A 431 14.33 18.78 4.18
CA LEU A 431 13.71 17.64 3.51
C LEU A 431 14.70 16.48 3.47
N TRP A 432 14.48 15.48 4.31
CA TRP A 432 15.31 14.27 4.37
C TRP A 432 14.82 13.23 3.39
N THR A 433 15.76 12.53 2.76
CA THR A 433 15.48 11.54 1.73
C THR A 433 16.12 10.19 2.06
N SER A 434 15.44 9.14 1.64
CA SER A 434 16.00 7.80 1.55
C SER A 434 16.45 7.53 0.11
N ALA A 435 17.33 6.56 -0.10
CA ALA A 435 17.78 6.18 -1.44
C ALA A 435 17.11 4.89 -1.96
N GLY A 436 16.32 4.24 -1.10
CA GLY A 436 15.46 3.11 -1.45
C GLY A 436 16.11 1.75 -1.64
N GLY A 437 17.43 1.69 -1.49
CA GLY A 437 18.17 0.46 -1.46
C GLY A 437 19.54 0.71 -0.84
N PRO A 438 20.12 -0.30 -0.16
CA PRO A 438 21.35 -0.13 0.60
C PRO A 438 22.59 0.15 -0.26
N ALA A 439 22.50 -0.08 -1.58
CA ALA A 439 23.58 0.15 -2.53
C ALA A 439 24.03 1.62 -2.62
N SER A 440 23.19 2.59 -2.26
CA SER A 440 23.57 4.01 -2.30
C SER A 440 24.63 4.38 -1.25
N GLY A 441 24.63 3.71 -0.08
CA GLY A 441 25.58 3.95 1.00
C GLY A 441 25.53 5.36 1.63
N VAL A 442 24.49 6.16 1.36
CA VAL A 442 24.37 7.55 1.81
C VAL A 442 22.93 7.91 2.22
N VAL A 443 22.80 8.97 3.01
CA VAL A 443 21.53 9.64 3.31
C VAL A 443 21.66 11.11 2.89
N GLY A 444 20.69 11.59 2.11
CA GLY A 444 20.69 12.94 1.54
C GLY A 444 19.56 13.82 2.06
N TRP A 445 19.76 15.13 2.03
CA TRP A 445 18.79 16.14 2.43
C TRP A 445 18.84 17.39 1.55
N LEU A 446 17.77 18.17 1.62
CA LEU A 446 17.66 19.51 1.02
C LEU A 446 17.24 20.51 2.11
N ASP A 447 18.02 21.57 2.29
CA ASP A 447 17.60 22.77 3.01
C ASP A 447 16.59 23.52 2.15
N THR A 448 15.30 23.29 2.40
CA THR A 448 14.24 23.83 1.56
C THR A 448 14.12 25.34 1.69
N LYS A 449 14.41 25.89 2.87
CA LYS A 449 14.41 27.33 3.09
C LYS A 449 15.50 28.03 2.30
N LEU A 450 16.73 27.50 2.31
CA LEU A 450 17.82 28.05 1.50
C LEU A 450 17.52 27.93 0.01
N TYR A 451 16.97 26.80 -0.43
CA TYR A 451 16.57 26.60 -1.83
C TYR A 451 15.52 27.62 -2.27
N GLU A 452 14.50 27.86 -1.46
CA GLU A 452 13.47 28.85 -1.78
C GLU A 452 14.00 30.29 -1.84
N GLN A 453 14.96 30.63 -0.98
CA GLN A 453 15.52 31.97 -0.94
C GLN A 453 16.44 32.26 -2.13
N THR A 454 17.14 31.24 -2.63
CA THR A 454 18.24 31.41 -3.57
C THR A 454 18.00 30.81 -4.94
N GLY A 455 17.14 29.79 -5.05
CA GLY A 455 17.04 28.92 -6.21
C GLY A 455 18.26 28.02 -6.45
N ASP A 456 19.26 28.06 -5.56
CA ASP A 456 20.54 27.37 -5.74
C ASP A 456 20.47 25.95 -5.17
N GLU A 457 20.13 25.00 -6.04
CA GLU A 457 20.05 23.58 -5.70
C GLU A 457 21.39 22.98 -5.28
N VAL A 458 22.51 23.51 -5.74
CA VAL A 458 23.85 22.99 -5.39
C VAL A 458 24.20 23.37 -3.96
N LYS A 459 23.94 24.63 -3.56
CA LYS A 459 24.20 25.07 -2.18
C LYS A 459 23.20 24.54 -1.16
N SER A 460 21.99 24.19 -1.60
CA SER A 460 20.90 23.82 -0.70
C SER A 460 20.85 22.34 -0.36
N GLN A 461 21.69 21.51 -0.99
CA GLN A 461 21.68 20.06 -0.78
C GLN A 461 22.89 19.57 0.01
N GLY A 462 22.73 18.41 0.65
CA GLY A 462 23.82 17.71 1.31
C GLY A 462 23.55 16.21 1.39
N TRP A 463 24.63 15.44 1.53
CA TRP A 463 24.54 14.00 1.82
C TRP A 463 25.73 13.55 2.67
N THR A 464 25.54 12.43 3.37
CA THR A 464 26.55 11.84 4.24
C THR A 464 26.56 10.31 4.08
N PRO A 465 27.73 9.66 4.15
CA PRO A 465 27.76 8.21 4.29
C PRO A 465 27.26 7.81 5.69
N LEU A 466 26.84 6.55 5.83
CA LEU A 466 26.54 5.97 7.13
C LEU A 466 27.82 5.45 7.78
N ILE A 467 28.12 5.99 8.96
CA ILE A 467 29.33 5.69 9.73
C ILE A 467 28.90 5.31 11.14
N ILE A 468 29.42 4.19 11.61
CA ILE A 468 29.26 3.73 12.99
C ILE A 468 30.41 4.33 13.80
N ASP A 469 30.06 5.02 14.88
CA ASP A 469 30.96 5.44 15.94
C ASP A 469 31.46 4.19 16.70
N THR A 470 32.53 3.59 16.18
CA THR A 470 33.04 2.31 16.72
C THR A 470 33.93 2.49 17.94
N ASN A 471 34.44 3.70 18.16
CA ASN A 471 35.21 4.02 19.37
C ASN A 471 34.33 4.55 20.51
N GLY A 472 33.07 4.91 20.24
CA GLY A 472 32.04 5.27 21.21
C GLY A 472 32.16 6.69 21.76
N ASN A 473 32.83 7.61 21.06
CA ASN A 473 33.10 8.96 21.57
C ASN A 473 31.99 9.99 21.24
N GLY A 474 30.96 9.57 20.48
CA GLY A 474 29.82 10.39 20.10
C GLY A 474 30.09 11.41 19.00
N LYS A 475 31.23 11.32 18.30
CA LYS A 475 31.64 12.21 17.21
C LYS A 475 32.02 11.40 15.98
N ARG A 476 31.93 12.04 14.82
CA ARG A 476 32.44 11.45 13.58
C ARG A 476 33.94 11.70 13.49
N ASP A 477 34.71 10.61 13.52
CA ASP A 477 36.16 10.63 13.33
C ASP A 477 36.59 10.25 11.91
N ALA A 478 37.90 10.18 11.70
CA ALA A 478 38.44 9.43 10.56
C ALA A 478 37.89 8.01 10.60
N TYR A 479 37.46 7.48 9.46
CA TYR A 479 36.83 6.17 9.37
C TYR A 479 37.55 5.27 8.35
N VAL A 480 37.40 3.96 8.55
CA VAL A 480 37.75 2.94 7.55
C VAL A 480 36.56 2.68 6.63
N GLU A 481 36.84 2.34 5.37
CA GLU A 481 35.80 2.00 4.40
C GLU A 481 35.10 0.66 4.75
N ALA A 482 33.89 0.45 4.24
CA ALA A 482 33.05 -0.68 4.63
C ALA A 482 33.69 -2.06 4.35
N ASN A 483 34.50 -2.15 3.29
CA ASN A 483 35.25 -3.35 2.91
C ASN A 483 36.59 -3.50 3.63
N GLN A 484 36.97 -2.55 4.49
CA GLN A 484 38.22 -2.59 5.25
C GLN A 484 38.00 -3.20 6.64
N PRO A 485 39.05 -3.82 7.22
CA PRO A 485 38.99 -4.32 8.59
C PRO A 485 38.71 -3.17 9.57
N LEU A 486 38.10 -3.50 10.71
CA LEU A 486 37.89 -2.53 11.78
C LEU A 486 39.24 -2.02 12.31
N ASP A 487 39.37 -0.71 12.48
CA ASP A 487 40.50 -0.06 13.15
C ASP A 487 39.98 0.53 14.48
N PRO A 488 40.44 0.05 15.65
CA PRO A 488 39.95 0.53 16.95
C PRO A 488 40.14 2.03 17.21
N ALA A 489 41.02 2.71 16.46
CA ALA A 489 41.25 4.15 16.58
C ALA A 489 40.39 4.98 15.61
N LYS A 490 39.52 4.34 14.82
CA LYS A 490 38.71 4.98 13.78
C LYS A 490 37.26 4.52 13.86
N ASP A 491 36.41 5.28 13.20
CA ASP A 491 35.03 4.86 12.92
C ASP A 491 34.96 3.89 11.75
N LYS A 492 33.80 3.28 11.53
CA LYS A 492 33.59 2.37 10.39
C LYS A 492 32.41 2.78 9.53
N ARG A 493 32.66 2.99 8.25
CA ARG A 493 31.58 3.10 7.26
C ARG A 493 30.85 1.77 7.12
N VAL A 494 29.53 1.83 6.94
CA VAL A 494 28.71 0.68 6.57
C VAL A 494 28.00 0.91 5.24
N MET A 495 27.95 -0.13 4.41
CA MET A 495 27.12 -0.13 3.20
C MET A 495 25.68 -0.48 3.58
N ALA A 496 25.02 0.51 4.15
CA ALA A 496 23.59 0.52 4.37
C ALA A 496 22.99 1.78 3.73
N ALA A 497 21.69 1.77 3.54
CA ALA A 497 20.97 3.00 3.24
C ALA A 497 19.54 2.87 3.77
N PHE A 498 18.90 4.03 3.87
CA PHE A 498 17.52 4.10 4.27
C PHE A 498 16.63 3.62 3.12
N TYR A 499 15.75 2.66 3.42
CA TYR A 499 14.52 2.44 2.66
C TYR A 499 13.46 3.42 3.14
N GLY A 500 13.06 3.35 4.42
CA GLY A 500 12.30 4.38 5.10
C GLY A 500 13.22 5.43 5.72
N VAL A 501 12.83 6.71 5.67
CA VAL A 501 13.50 7.84 6.35
C VAL A 501 12.47 8.56 7.21
N GLN A 502 12.85 8.93 8.43
CA GLN A 502 11.96 9.62 9.36
C GLN A 502 12.78 10.55 10.27
N PRO A 503 12.72 11.87 10.02
CA PRO A 503 13.23 12.85 10.98
C PRO A 503 12.51 12.71 12.32
N SER A 504 13.28 12.74 13.40
CA SER A 504 12.74 12.69 14.76
C SER A 504 11.93 13.95 15.06
N PRO A 505 10.79 13.83 15.76
CA PRO A 505 10.00 14.98 16.17
C PRO A 505 10.49 15.64 17.47
N ILE A 506 11.49 15.06 18.15
CA ILE A 506 11.92 15.48 19.50
C ILE A 506 13.41 15.81 19.64
N ASP A 507 14.24 15.42 18.67
CA ASP A 507 15.67 15.70 18.62
C ASP A 507 16.15 15.78 17.16
N ASP A 508 17.43 16.04 16.96
CA ASP A 508 18.02 16.19 15.62
C ASP A 508 18.36 14.86 14.94
N SER A 509 17.90 13.73 15.49
CA SER A 509 18.19 12.42 14.92
C SER A 509 17.27 12.07 13.75
N ILE A 510 17.82 11.39 12.76
CA ILE A 510 17.09 10.87 11.61
C ILE A 510 17.09 9.34 11.70
N TRP A 511 15.89 8.77 11.72
CA TRP A 511 15.71 7.33 11.79
C TRP A 511 15.51 6.77 10.39
N GLY A 512 16.01 5.58 10.16
CA GLY A 512 15.74 4.83 8.94
C GLY A 512 15.85 3.34 9.14
N GLN A 513 15.42 2.61 8.13
CA GLN A 513 15.54 1.16 8.10
C GLN A 513 16.37 0.74 6.88
N SER A 514 17.31 -0.19 7.06
CA SER A 514 17.94 -0.91 5.96
C SER A 514 17.32 -2.29 5.85
N MET A 515 16.93 -2.68 4.64
CA MET A 515 16.23 -3.93 4.39
C MET A 515 17.20 -5.12 4.40
N ASP A 516 16.70 -6.28 4.81
CA ASP A 516 17.46 -7.55 4.78
C ASP A 516 17.56 -8.12 3.36
N VAL A 517 18.12 -9.32 3.25
CA VAL A 517 18.38 -10.02 1.98
C VAL A 517 17.16 -10.20 1.07
N GLY A 518 15.94 -10.34 1.58
CA GLY A 518 14.77 -10.67 0.75
C GLY A 518 14.34 -9.51 -0.15
N PHE A 519 14.58 -8.27 0.30
CA PHE A 519 14.40 -7.07 -0.49
C PHE A 519 15.72 -6.51 -1.05
N SER A 520 16.77 -6.42 -0.22
CA SER A 520 18.03 -5.79 -0.62
C SER A 520 18.88 -6.63 -1.56
N ARG A 521 18.67 -7.96 -1.57
CA ARG A 521 19.50 -8.94 -2.28
C ARG A 521 20.96 -8.95 -1.83
N MET A 522 21.24 -8.37 -0.67
CA MET A 522 22.56 -8.39 -0.03
C MET A 522 22.50 -9.33 1.18
N ASP A 523 23.56 -10.10 1.40
CA ASP A 523 23.67 -10.98 2.57
C ASP A 523 23.96 -10.14 3.83
N GLN A 524 22.91 -9.48 4.32
CA GLN A 524 22.92 -8.64 5.51
C GLN A 524 21.60 -8.79 6.28
N PRO A 525 21.63 -8.65 7.62
CA PRO A 525 20.40 -8.49 8.38
C PRO A 525 19.74 -7.14 8.09
N GLY A 526 18.46 -7.02 8.44
CA GLY A 526 17.79 -5.73 8.50
C GLY A 526 18.29 -4.90 9.68
N TYR A 527 18.38 -3.59 9.50
CA TYR A 527 18.84 -2.66 10.55
C TYR A 527 17.83 -1.56 10.79
N ILE A 528 17.64 -1.19 12.05
CA ILE A 528 17.11 0.13 12.43
C ILE A 528 18.31 1.03 12.67
N LEU A 529 18.34 2.16 11.98
CA LEU A 529 19.48 3.06 11.93
C LEU A 529 19.07 4.41 12.53
N ARG A 530 19.84 4.88 13.51
CA ARG A 530 19.74 6.25 14.04
C ARG A 530 20.93 7.04 13.53
N LEU A 531 20.68 7.96 12.61
CA LEU A 531 21.66 8.92 12.12
C LEU A 531 21.57 10.19 12.97
N VAL A 532 22.70 10.67 13.47
CA VAL A 532 22.81 12.02 14.00
C VAL A 532 23.69 12.79 13.03
N PRO A 533 23.17 13.79 12.31
CA PRO A 533 23.99 14.66 11.49
C PRO A 533 25.08 15.26 12.38
N GLY A 534 26.34 15.11 11.98
CA GLY A 534 27.43 15.83 12.65
C GLY A 534 27.28 17.35 12.47
N PRO A 535 28.04 18.15 13.24
CA PRO A 535 28.08 19.61 13.07
C PRO A 535 28.50 20.05 11.67
#